data_AF-A0A9X2XBW9-F1
#
_entry.id   AF-A0A9X2XBW9-F1
#
_cell.length_a   1.000
_cell.length_b   1.000
_cell.length_c   1.000
_cell.angle_alpha   90.00
_cell.angle_beta   90.00
_cell.angle_gamma   90.00
#
_symmetry.space_group_name_H-M   'P 1'
#
loop_
_entity.id
_entity.type
_entity.pdbx_description
1 polymer ?
#
loop_
_entity_poly.entity_id
_entity_poly.type
_entity_poly.pdbx_seq_one_letter_code
_entity_poly.pdbx_strand_id
1 'polypeptide(L)' 'MTKLLSLLIVAIMILHVIRPLGLPGLKKRSDFWKIAVVALAAIGITAALGHHAGG' A
#
# COMPACT_ATOMS: atom_id res chain seq x y z
N MET A 1 -3.81 -29.58 3.98
CA MET A 1 -2.46 -29.08 4.31
C MET A 1 -1.76 -28.61 3.03
N THR A 2 -2.19 -27.48 2.45
CA THR A 2 -1.61 -26.90 1.21
C THR A 2 -2.19 -25.51 0.89
N LYS A 3 -3.42 -25.23 1.36
CA LYS A 3 -4.12 -23.96 1.13
C LYS A 3 -3.31 -22.72 1.56
N LEU A 4 -2.58 -22.82 2.67
CA LEU A 4 -1.76 -21.71 3.18
C LEU A 4 -0.57 -21.42 2.25
N LEU A 5 0.06 -22.47 1.71
CA LEU A 5 1.18 -22.34 0.76
C LEU A 5 0.70 -21.74 -0.57
N SER A 6 -0.45 -22.22 -1.07
CA SER A 6 -1.07 -21.66 -2.28
C SER A 6 -1.42 -20.18 -2.11
N LEU A 7 -1.98 -19.79 -0.95
CA LEU A 7 -2.28 -18.39 -0.64
C LEU A 7 -1.00 -17.54 -0.57
N LEU A 8 0.07 -18.08 0.02
CA LEU A 8 1.37 -17.42 0.12
C LEU A 8 1.99 -17.17 -1.26
N ILE A 9 1.94 -18.17 -2.15
CA ILE A 9 2.45 -18.06 -3.52
C ILE A 9 1.68 -17.01 -4.31
N VAL A 10 0.35 -16.99 -4.21
CA VAL A 10 -0.49 -15.98 -4.86
C VAL A 10 -0.20 -14.59 -4.31
N ALA A 11 -0.05 -14.45 -2.99
CA ALA A 11 0.31 -13.18 -2.37
C ALA A 11 1.68 -12.67 -2.85
N ILE A 12 2.67 -13.57 -2.97
CA ILE A 12 4.00 -13.25 -3.52
C ILE A 12 3.89 -12.87 -5.00
N MET A 13 3.01 -13.53 -5.77
CA MET A 13 2.78 -13.21 -7.18
C MET A 13 2.17 -11.80 -7.35
N ILE A 14 1.20 -11.45 -6.51
CA ILE A 14 0.60 -10.11 -6.46
C ILE A 14 1.65 -9.07 -6.04
N LEU A 15 2.46 -9.38 -5.03
CA LEU A 15 3.55 -8.51 -4.61
C LEU A 15 4.58 -8.31 -5.72
N HIS A 16 4.85 -9.35 -6.53
CA HIS A 16 5.68 -9.27 -7.73
C HIS A 16 5.08 -8.36 -8.80
N VAL A 17 3.75 -8.34 -8.95
CA VAL A 17 3.03 -7.44 -9.87
C VAL A 17 3.05 -5.99 -9.39
N ILE A 18 3.12 -5.76 -8.08
CA ILE A 18 3.29 -4.41 -7.49
C ILE A 18 4.76 -3.98 -7.54
N ARG A 19 5.71 -4.93 -7.51
CA ARG A 19 7.17 -4.69 -7.49
C ARG A 19 7.94 -5.24 -8.71
N PRO A 20 7.43 -5.26 -9.95
CA PRO A 20 8.17 -5.91 -11.01
C PRO A 20 9.32 -4.98 -11.35
N LEU A 21 10.52 -5.49 -11.10
CA LEU A 21 11.80 -5.04 -11.64
C LEU A 21 12.40 -3.84 -10.88
N GLY A 22 13.47 -4.13 -10.13
CA GLY A 22 14.36 -3.19 -9.47
C GLY A 22 15.13 -2.29 -10.44
N LEU A 23 14.41 -1.59 -11.31
CA LEU A 23 14.89 -0.47 -12.10
C LEU A 23 15.10 0.70 -11.13
N PRO A 24 16.24 1.42 -11.19
CA PRO A 24 16.54 2.54 -10.28
C PRO A 24 15.44 3.63 -10.26
N GLY A 25 14.58 3.70 -11.29
CA GLY A 25 13.37 4.54 -11.33
C GLY A 25 12.26 4.18 -10.35
N LEU A 26 12.10 2.91 -9.93
CA LEU A 26 11.10 2.49 -8.95
C LEU A 26 11.45 2.93 -7.52
N LYS A 27 12.74 3.09 -7.18
CA LYS A 27 13.17 3.67 -5.89
C LYS A 27 12.74 5.13 -5.78
N LYS A 28 12.87 5.91 -6.87
CA LYS A 28 12.31 7.28 -6.97
C LYS A 28 10.78 7.31 -6.87
N ARG A 29 10.10 6.32 -7.46
CA ARG A 29 8.63 6.20 -7.38
C ARG A 29 8.13 5.73 -6.02
N SER A 30 8.95 5.01 -5.25
CA SER A 30 8.69 4.64 -3.86
C SER A 30 8.67 5.87 -2.94
N ASP A 31 9.59 6.83 -3.15
CA ASP A 31 9.54 8.12 -2.45
C ASP A 31 8.29 8.93 -2.81
N PHE A 32 7.83 8.88 -4.07
CA PHE A 32 6.56 9.48 -4.45
C PHE A 32 5.35 8.78 -3.80
N TRP A 33 5.41 7.46 -3.69
CA TRP A 33 4.40 6.67 -2.98
C TRP A 33 4.30 7.04 -1.51
N LYS A 34 5.43 7.34 -0.85
CA LYS A 34 5.41 7.87 0.53
C LYS A 34 4.60 9.16 0.64
N ILE A 35 4.80 10.12 -0.26
CA ILE A 35 4.05 11.39 -0.23
C ILE A 35 2.56 11.14 -0.46
N ALA A 36 2.21 10.30 -1.44
CA ALA A 36 0.82 9.94 -1.72
C ALA A 36 0.16 9.23 -0.52
N VAL A 37 0.84 8.28 0.12
CA VAL A 37 0.34 7.56 1.30
C VAL A 37 0.19 8.49 2.49
N VAL A 38 1.14 9.40 2.73
CA VAL A 38 1.04 10.41 3.80
C VAL A 38 -0.15 11.35 3.56
N ALA A 39 -0.35 11.82 2.33
CA ALA A 39 -1.51 12.64 1.99
C ALA A 39 -2.83 11.88 2.20
N LEU A 40 -2.89 10.62 1.76
CA LEU A 40 -4.06 9.77 1.96
C LEU A 40 -4.36 9.53 3.44
N ALA A 41 -3.31 9.31 4.26
CA ALA A 41 -3.43 9.14 5.70
C ALA A 41 -3.91 10.43 6.38
N ALA A 42 -3.39 11.60 6.00
CA ALA A 42 -3.84 12.89 6.52
C ALA A 42 -5.31 13.17 6.20
N ILE A 43 -5.73 12.87 4.96
CA ILE A 43 -7.14 12.97 4.54
C ILE A 43 -8.00 12.00 5.34
N GLY A 44 -7.58 10.74 5.48
CA GLY A 44 -8.30 9.73 6.26
C GLY A 44 -8.44 10.09 7.74
N ILE A 45 -7.38 10.61 8.37
CA ILE A 45 -7.42 11.09 9.77
C ILE A 45 -8.34 12.29 9.89
N THR A 46 -8.26 13.25 8.97
CA THR A 46 -9.14 14.43 8.97
C THR A 46 -10.61 14.03 8.81
N ALA A 47 -10.90 13.10 7.90
CA ALA A 47 -12.24 12.57 7.68
C ALA A 47 -12.76 11.79 8.91
N ALA A 48 -11.90 10.95 9.51
CA ALA A 48 -12.26 10.20 10.72
C ALA A 48 -12.49 11.12 11.93
N LEU A 49 -11.65 12.13 12.13
CA LEU A 49 -11.83 13.14 13.18
C LEU A 49 -13.07 13.99 12.94
N GLY A 50 -13.35 14.37 11.69
CA GLY A 50 -14.60 15.07 11.33
C GLY A 50 -15.83 14.22 11.60
N HIS A 51 -15.76 12.92 11.35
CA HIS A 51 -16.84 11.97 11.67
C HIS A 51 -17.01 11.76 13.18
N HIS A 52 -15.94 11.83 13.97
CA HIS A 52 -15.99 11.75 15.44
C HIS A 52 -16.37 13.07 16.13
N ALA A 53 -16.15 14.24 15.48
CA ALA A 53 -16.50 15.54 16.03
C ALA A 53 -17.93 16.00 15.70
N GLY A 54 -18.60 15.31 14.76
CA GLY A 54 -19.96 15.62 14.31
C GLY A 54 -21.06 14.68 14.82
N GLY A 55 -20.77 13.75 15.73
CA GLY A 55 -21.74 12.84 16.34
C GLY A 55 -21.81 13.00 17.84
#